data_AF-A0A8K0R586-F1
#
_entry.id   AF-A0A8K0R586-F1
#
_cell.length_a   1.000
_cell.length_b   1.000
_cell.length_c   1.000
_cell.angle_alpha   90.00
_cell.angle_beta   90.00
_cell.angle_gamma   90.00
#
_symmetry.space_group_name_H-M   'P 1'
#
loop_
_entity.id
_entity.type
_entity.pdbx_description
1 polymer ?
#
loop_
_entity_poly.entity_id
_entity_poly.type
_entity_poly.pdbx_seq_one_letter_code
_entity_poly.pdbx_strand_id
1 'polypeptide(L)'
;LVEIAALTTFIGGSSAESLALGSRGACGLPWAALSSFGSIFVVKACISACTPAWLRETIGVRTNGSDTAVGCSTNLCRKPHTQRITGEAVGVLVTWKTSSTLLDLDCDAFEDIYAFDERTAGPLRSCTTLEPGEYLRAHAYVYRYAAEDALQVKADWLYTFLTTSKIAEMYLLYHVGSPRIFWVTGVAWVYFFLAAIVLQLLRVSRRTSYEKHSTYIDVVAGRLPTPQAIGGSRKVLFGVAINPRKSSLWQAVWTVGLLVCACSLVGTYVLLTKEPEGCSRIWLIFQILWLSLRSIFFHFARRIDDMKHGVTPIITDERQPLEVNFRLLGLAVAVSKFQILNHPRGAYSYVEDAHNPTIIKQHLDSVCLEFTNYLQLQHLPMIGCTVEVSVAAVIGDTLLSSVAWLMGSQLTGMDLYDCCILVIQASGQMVLVPSCRVLSSRFEPEHAPDPEWTIPSQFLPKGSSNDRKNIRWRYWIPCGVDKWLYYSAPTWDPTMTQTPGIIGNKVMKLTNAEGVTEELRTGKLFVSLKSVKDVEDTIAQSAKAAAI
;
A
#
# COMPACT_ATOMS: atom_id res chain seq x y z
N LEU A 1 25.90 -5.12 -39.61
CA LEU A 1 25.23 -6.02 -38.63
C LEU A 1 25.05 -5.35 -37.26
N VAL A 2 26.09 -4.77 -36.66
CA VAL A 2 26.00 -4.09 -35.34
C VAL A 2 25.02 -2.92 -35.34
N GLU A 3 25.01 -2.06 -36.36
CA GLU A 3 24.10 -0.91 -36.45
C GLU A 3 22.63 -1.31 -36.68
N ILE A 4 22.39 -2.33 -37.53
CA ILE A 4 21.05 -2.88 -37.77
C ILE A 4 20.53 -3.60 -36.52
N ALA A 5 21.40 -4.32 -35.79
CA ALA A 5 21.06 -4.95 -34.52
C ALA A 5 20.74 -3.90 -33.43
N ALA A 6 21.46 -2.79 -33.37
CA ALA A 6 21.18 -1.69 -32.45
C ALA A 6 19.82 -1.03 -32.76
N LEU A 7 19.55 -0.74 -34.03
CA LEU A 7 18.29 -0.13 -34.46
C LEU A 7 17.08 -1.04 -34.23
N THR A 8 17.19 -2.33 -34.57
CA THR A 8 16.11 -3.32 -34.35
C THR A 8 15.88 -3.63 -32.88
N THR A 9 16.94 -3.57 -32.06
CA THR A 9 16.84 -3.70 -30.60
C THR A 9 16.12 -2.51 -29.98
N PHE A 10 16.29 -1.29 -30.53
CA PHE A 10 15.59 -0.09 -30.07
C PHE A 10 14.10 -0.08 -30.48
N ILE A 11 13.80 -0.40 -31.74
CA ILE A 11 12.43 -0.40 -32.28
C ILE A 11 11.59 -1.55 -31.67
N GLY A 12 12.20 -2.71 -31.42
CA GLY A 12 11.51 -3.89 -30.89
C GLY A 12 11.54 -4.03 -29.36
N GLY A 13 12.33 -3.23 -28.66
CA GLY A 13 12.59 -3.42 -27.23
C GLY A 13 11.35 -3.22 -26.35
N SER A 14 10.59 -2.15 -26.58
CA SER A 14 9.40 -1.82 -25.78
C SER A 14 8.26 -2.81 -25.97
N SER A 15 8.05 -3.32 -27.20
CA SER A 15 7.06 -4.36 -27.46
C SER A 15 7.47 -5.70 -26.83
N ALA A 16 8.75 -6.07 -26.91
CA ALA A 16 9.29 -7.26 -26.25
C ALA A 16 9.13 -7.19 -24.71
N GLU A 17 9.50 -6.07 -24.10
CA GLU A 17 9.32 -5.81 -22.66
C GLU A 17 7.85 -5.93 -22.27
N SER A 18 6.96 -5.22 -22.96
CA SER A 18 5.53 -5.21 -22.65
C SER A 18 4.88 -6.60 -22.76
N LEU A 19 5.27 -7.37 -23.78
CA LEU A 19 4.79 -8.74 -23.98
C LEU A 19 5.32 -9.71 -22.92
N ALA A 20 6.60 -9.59 -22.54
CA ALA A 20 7.20 -10.38 -21.46
C ALA A 20 6.57 -10.09 -20.09
N LEU A 21 6.17 -8.84 -19.86
CA LEU A 21 5.39 -8.42 -18.68
C LEU A 21 3.91 -8.81 -18.75
N GLY A 22 3.50 -9.56 -19.77
CA GLY A 22 2.16 -10.11 -19.89
C GLY A 22 1.08 -9.07 -20.22
N SER A 23 1.41 -7.92 -20.83
CA SER A 23 0.38 -6.90 -21.14
C SER A 23 -0.74 -7.40 -22.08
N ARG A 24 -0.49 -8.48 -22.82
CA ARG A 24 -1.44 -9.15 -23.72
C ARG A 24 -1.93 -10.50 -23.20
N GLY A 25 -1.77 -10.80 -21.90
CA GLY A 25 -2.04 -12.14 -21.39
C GLY A 25 -0.80 -13.01 -21.44
N ALA A 26 -0.95 -14.23 -20.97
CA ALA A 26 0.08 -15.25 -21.09
C ALA A 26 0.41 -15.58 -22.55
N CYS A 27 -0.54 -15.39 -23.48
CA CYS A 27 -0.29 -15.61 -24.91
C CYS A 27 0.81 -14.71 -25.46
N GLY A 28 1.05 -13.52 -24.87
CA GLY A 28 2.11 -12.61 -25.29
C GLY A 28 3.53 -13.10 -24.97
N LEU A 29 3.69 -14.01 -24.00
CA LEU A 29 4.99 -14.52 -23.58
C LEU A 29 5.78 -15.19 -24.72
N PRO A 30 5.25 -16.18 -25.46
CA PRO A 30 5.97 -16.78 -26.57
C PRO A 30 6.27 -15.76 -27.68
N TRP A 31 5.36 -14.81 -27.94
CA TRP A 31 5.61 -13.72 -28.90
C TRP A 31 6.77 -12.82 -28.49
N ALA A 32 6.97 -12.57 -27.20
CA ALA A 32 8.12 -11.81 -26.70
C ALA A 32 9.44 -12.48 -27.09
N ALA A 33 9.50 -13.82 -27.00
CA ALA A 33 10.69 -14.64 -27.23
C ALA A 33 10.83 -15.21 -28.65
N LEU A 34 9.92 -14.87 -29.58
CA LEU A 34 10.03 -15.31 -30.98
C LEU A 34 11.25 -14.71 -31.69
N SER A 35 11.69 -13.51 -31.32
CA SER A 35 12.85 -12.85 -31.91
C SER A 35 13.91 -12.59 -30.85
N SER A 36 15.17 -12.84 -31.21
CA SER A 36 16.33 -12.49 -30.39
C SER A 36 16.52 -10.97 -30.30
N PHE A 37 15.96 -10.20 -31.25
CA PHE A 37 15.93 -8.75 -31.18
C PHE A 37 14.98 -8.28 -30.07
N GLY A 38 15.54 -7.58 -29.08
CA GLY A 38 14.81 -7.17 -27.88
C GLY A 38 14.88 -8.17 -26.71
N SER A 39 15.63 -9.28 -26.84
CA SER A 39 15.85 -10.24 -25.75
C SER A 39 16.43 -9.61 -24.47
N ILE A 40 17.30 -8.60 -24.58
CA ILE A 40 17.80 -7.84 -23.43
C ILE A 40 16.67 -7.12 -22.67
N PHE A 41 15.65 -6.65 -23.39
CA PHE A 41 14.46 -6.04 -22.78
C PHE A 41 13.54 -7.09 -22.16
N VAL A 42 13.47 -8.30 -22.71
CA VAL A 42 12.79 -9.44 -22.07
C VAL A 42 13.49 -9.82 -20.76
N VAL A 43 14.82 -9.89 -20.76
CA VAL A 43 15.63 -10.12 -19.55
C VAL A 43 15.37 -9.02 -18.52
N LYS A 44 15.47 -7.74 -18.91
CA LYS A 44 15.19 -6.60 -18.03
C LYS A 44 13.77 -6.64 -17.47
N ALA A 45 12.77 -6.94 -18.30
CA ALA A 45 11.38 -7.10 -17.92
C ALA A 45 11.21 -8.19 -16.86
N CYS A 46 11.82 -9.37 -17.08
CA CYS A 46 11.76 -10.48 -16.15
C CYS A 46 12.42 -10.13 -14.81
N ILE A 47 13.62 -9.52 -14.83
CA ILE A 47 14.30 -9.05 -13.61
C ILE A 47 13.39 -8.08 -12.85
N SER A 48 12.85 -7.09 -13.54
CA SER A 48 12.00 -6.08 -12.91
C SER A 48 10.75 -6.70 -12.29
N ALA A 49 10.07 -7.60 -13.01
CA ALA A 49 8.82 -8.20 -12.57
C ALA A 49 8.98 -9.26 -11.46
N CYS A 50 10.09 -10.00 -11.43
CA CYS A 50 10.38 -10.96 -10.35
C CYS A 50 10.97 -10.30 -9.10
N THR A 51 11.45 -9.06 -9.20
CA THR A 51 12.05 -8.33 -8.08
C THR A 51 10.96 -7.63 -7.25
N PRO A 52 11.00 -7.74 -5.91
CA PRO A 52 10.12 -6.98 -5.02
C PRO A 52 10.20 -5.47 -5.28
N ALA A 53 9.08 -4.76 -5.13
CA ALA A 53 8.96 -3.33 -5.47
C ALA A 53 10.07 -2.45 -4.86
N TRP A 54 10.35 -2.63 -3.56
CA TRP A 54 11.40 -1.88 -2.86
C TRP A 54 12.79 -2.12 -3.47
N LEU A 55 13.10 -3.37 -3.83
CA LEU A 55 14.41 -3.73 -4.36
C LEU A 55 14.57 -3.26 -5.80
N ARG A 56 13.49 -3.22 -6.60
CA ARG A 56 13.53 -2.76 -8.01
C ARG A 56 14.13 -1.37 -8.14
N GLU A 57 13.77 -0.49 -7.21
CA GLU A 57 14.29 0.87 -7.19
C GLU A 57 15.74 0.90 -6.73
N THR A 58 16.08 0.20 -5.64
CA THR A 58 17.46 0.14 -5.12
C THR A 58 18.46 -0.39 -6.15
N ILE A 59 18.07 -1.39 -6.96
CA ILE A 59 18.95 -1.95 -8.00
C ILE A 59 18.80 -1.28 -9.36
N GLY A 60 17.97 -0.24 -9.49
CA GLY A 60 17.80 0.53 -10.73
C GLY A 60 17.12 -0.22 -11.89
N VAL A 61 16.31 -1.25 -11.61
CA VAL A 61 15.59 -2.03 -12.63
C VAL A 61 14.12 -1.63 -12.79
N ARG A 62 13.65 -0.66 -11.99
CA ARG A 62 12.30 -0.11 -12.10
C ARG A 62 12.10 0.53 -13.48
N THR A 63 11.06 0.10 -14.20
CA THR A 63 10.64 0.69 -15.49
C THR A 63 9.17 1.06 -15.46
N ASN A 64 8.76 2.03 -16.29
CA ASN A 64 7.34 2.36 -16.46
C ASN A 64 6.53 1.14 -16.92
N GLY A 65 7.13 0.28 -17.74
CA GLY A 65 6.53 -1.00 -18.14
C GLY A 65 6.24 -1.90 -16.95
N SER A 66 7.21 -2.09 -16.05
CA SER A 66 7.04 -2.90 -14.84
C SER A 66 5.99 -2.31 -13.88
N ASP A 67 5.97 -0.98 -13.71
CA ASP A 67 5.01 -0.29 -12.87
C ASP A 67 3.59 -0.43 -13.44
N THR A 68 3.43 -0.27 -14.76
CA THR A 68 2.16 -0.48 -15.45
C THR A 68 1.69 -1.94 -15.36
N ALA A 69 2.62 -2.90 -15.37
CA ALA A 69 2.30 -4.32 -15.38
C ALA A 69 1.97 -4.92 -14.00
N VAL A 70 2.77 -4.62 -12.97
CA VAL A 70 2.64 -5.21 -11.63
C VAL A 70 2.45 -4.17 -10.52
N GLY A 71 2.59 -2.88 -10.83
CA GLY A 71 2.55 -1.81 -9.84
C GLY A 71 3.82 -1.74 -9.00
N CYS A 72 3.86 -0.75 -8.12
CA CYS A 72 4.90 -0.55 -7.11
C CYS A 72 4.22 -0.22 -5.78
N SER A 73 4.27 -1.15 -4.82
CA SER A 73 3.67 -1.00 -3.49
C SER A 73 4.55 -1.58 -2.39
N THR A 74 4.44 -1.03 -1.17
CA THR A 74 5.11 -1.54 0.03
C THR A 74 4.10 -1.90 1.10
N ASN A 75 4.35 -3.00 1.80
CA ASN A 75 3.46 -3.46 2.86
C ASN A 75 3.63 -2.59 4.13
N LEU A 76 2.55 -1.94 4.55
CA LEU A 76 2.50 -1.03 5.71
C LEU A 76 2.54 -1.76 7.07
N CYS A 77 2.31 -3.08 7.10
CA CYS A 77 2.38 -3.89 8.32
C CYS A 77 3.78 -4.43 8.62
N ARG A 78 4.71 -4.39 7.67
CA ARG A 78 6.08 -4.88 7.92
C ARG A 78 6.82 -3.90 8.83
N LYS A 79 7.59 -4.45 9.79
CA LYS A 79 8.43 -3.64 10.69
C LYS A 79 9.28 -2.68 9.83
N PRO A 80 9.41 -1.40 10.23
CA PRO A 80 10.16 -0.40 9.49
C PRO A 80 11.66 -0.69 9.58
N HIS A 81 12.14 -1.70 8.86
CA HIS A 81 13.56 -1.82 8.53
C HIS A 81 13.84 -0.82 7.42
N THR A 82 14.18 0.41 7.81
CA THR A 82 15.09 1.38 7.17
C THR A 82 15.04 1.64 5.66
N GLN A 83 14.12 1.07 4.89
CA GLN A 83 14.14 1.11 3.43
C GLN A 83 12.81 1.67 2.94
N ARG A 84 12.76 3.01 2.90
CA ARG A 84 11.71 3.73 2.17
C ARG A 84 12.04 3.67 0.68
N ILE A 85 11.06 3.28 -0.12
CA ILE A 85 11.07 3.54 -1.57
C ILE A 85 11.17 5.05 -1.75
N THR A 86 12.08 5.50 -2.62
CA THR A 86 12.24 6.92 -2.94
C THR A 86 11.06 7.40 -3.78
N GLY A 87 10.45 8.51 -3.36
CA GLY A 87 9.30 9.10 -4.03
C GLY A 87 8.10 9.28 -3.11
N GLU A 88 7.08 9.97 -3.62
CA GLU A 88 5.83 10.19 -2.91
C GLU A 88 4.85 9.05 -3.21
N ALA A 89 4.20 8.52 -2.17
CA ALA A 89 3.13 7.57 -2.36
C ALA A 89 1.92 8.27 -3.03
N VAL A 90 1.40 7.66 -4.09
CA VAL A 90 0.25 8.11 -4.89
C VAL A 90 -1.08 7.54 -4.37
N GLY A 91 -1.04 6.70 -3.34
CA GLY A 91 -2.23 6.11 -2.72
C GLY A 91 -1.93 5.02 -1.71
N VAL A 92 -2.98 4.46 -1.13
CA VAL A 92 -2.96 3.27 -0.28
C VAL A 92 -3.99 2.26 -0.78
N LEU A 93 -3.73 0.96 -0.53
CA LEU A 93 -4.70 -0.11 -0.73
C LEU A 93 -4.90 -0.95 0.52
N VAL A 94 -6.09 -1.52 0.59
CA VAL A 94 -6.47 -2.57 1.54
C VAL A 94 -6.85 -3.80 0.74
N THR A 95 -6.29 -4.95 1.10
CA THR A 95 -6.69 -6.24 0.52
C THR A 95 -7.64 -6.95 1.48
N TRP A 96 -8.81 -7.31 0.97
CA TRP A 96 -9.85 -8.02 1.72
C TRP A 96 -9.91 -9.48 1.28
N LYS A 97 -10.20 -10.36 2.25
CA LYS A 97 -10.54 -11.76 2.05
C LYS A 97 -12.00 -11.98 2.45
N THR A 98 -12.80 -12.47 1.51
CA THR A 98 -14.18 -12.88 1.76
C THR A 98 -14.16 -14.28 2.35
N SER A 99 -14.55 -14.44 3.62
CA SER A 99 -14.77 -15.77 4.21
C SER A 99 -16.01 -16.44 3.62
N SER A 100 -16.16 -17.74 3.85
CA SER A 100 -17.29 -18.55 3.36
C SER A 100 -18.67 -18.03 3.80
N THR A 101 -18.74 -17.25 4.89
CA THR A 101 -19.89 -16.48 5.32
C THR A 101 -19.81 -15.05 4.80
N LEU A 102 -20.85 -14.58 4.07
CA LEU A 102 -20.94 -13.25 3.44
C LEU A 102 -20.79 -12.04 4.41
N LEU A 103 -20.70 -12.29 5.72
CA LEU A 103 -20.61 -11.26 6.76
C LEU A 103 -19.22 -11.15 7.41
N ASP A 104 -18.27 -12.03 7.06
CA ASP A 104 -16.96 -12.07 7.70
C ASP A 104 -15.88 -11.64 6.69
N LEU A 105 -15.61 -10.33 6.70
CA LEU A 105 -14.59 -9.67 5.91
C LEU A 105 -13.31 -9.59 6.74
N ASP A 106 -12.28 -10.31 6.30
CA ASP A 106 -10.98 -10.26 6.95
C ASP A 106 -10.02 -9.35 6.16
N CYS A 107 -9.28 -8.53 6.88
CA CYS A 107 -8.32 -7.61 6.30
C CYS A 107 -6.95 -8.29 6.23
N ASP A 108 -6.51 -8.62 5.02
CA ASP A 108 -5.28 -9.39 4.81
C ASP A 108 -4.02 -8.51 4.86
N ALA A 109 -4.06 -7.37 4.17
CA ALA A 109 -2.88 -6.53 3.99
C ALA A 109 -3.22 -5.05 3.76
N PHE A 110 -2.31 -4.20 4.21
CA PHE A 110 -2.30 -2.76 3.95
C PHE A 110 -1.04 -2.44 3.16
N GLU A 111 -1.15 -1.71 2.06
CA GLU A 111 0.01 -1.28 1.28
C GLU A 111 -0.06 0.20 0.92
N ASP A 112 1.08 0.89 0.90
CA ASP A 112 1.22 2.16 0.21
C ASP A 112 1.63 1.90 -1.24
N ILE A 113 1.30 2.84 -2.11
CA ILE A 113 1.41 2.67 -3.56
C ILE A 113 2.21 3.82 -4.11
N TYR A 114 3.26 3.50 -4.85
CA TYR A 114 4.11 4.45 -5.56
C TYR A 114 3.84 4.44 -7.06
N ALA A 115 3.26 3.35 -7.57
CA ALA A 115 2.69 3.29 -8.92
C ALA A 115 1.57 2.25 -8.97
N PHE A 116 0.42 2.66 -9.49
CA PHE A 116 -0.68 1.74 -9.77
C PHE A 116 -0.39 0.92 -11.03
N ASP A 117 -0.71 -0.36 -11.00
CA ASP A 117 -0.78 -1.16 -12.22
C ASP A 117 -1.98 -0.73 -13.08
N GLU A 118 -1.91 -0.94 -14.40
CA GLU A 118 -2.91 -0.41 -15.34
C GLU A 118 -4.31 -0.97 -15.08
N ARG A 119 -4.41 -2.20 -14.56
CA ARG A 119 -5.70 -2.81 -14.18
C ARG A 119 -6.41 -2.02 -13.08
N THR A 120 -5.65 -1.43 -12.16
CA THR A 120 -6.17 -0.59 -11.07
C THR A 120 -6.27 0.88 -11.52
N ALA A 121 -5.26 1.38 -12.23
CA ALA A 121 -5.19 2.76 -12.69
C ALA A 121 -6.30 3.12 -13.69
N GLY A 122 -6.66 2.19 -14.59
CA GLY A 122 -7.70 2.40 -15.60
C GLY A 122 -9.05 2.83 -14.99
N PRO A 123 -9.69 1.99 -14.15
CA PRO A 123 -10.93 2.35 -13.44
C PRO A 123 -10.79 3.60 -12.57
N LEU A 124 -9.63 3.79 -11.94
CA LEU A 124 -9.37 4.94 -11.07
C LEU A 124 -9.37 6.27 -11.84
N ARG A 125 -8.95 6.28 -13.12
CA ARG A 125 -9.04 7.46 -14.00
C ARG A 125 -10.50 7.91 -14.20
N SER A 126 -11.45 6.98 -14.20
CA SER A 126 -12.88 7.26 -14.35
C SER A 126 -13.57 7.69 -13.05
N CYS A 127 -12.91 7.56 -11.89
CA CYS A 127 -13.45 8.02 -10.61
C CYS A 127 -13.34 9.54 -10.50
N THR A 128 -14.33 10.19 -9.87
CA THR A 128 -14.28 11.63 -9.59
C THR A 128 -13.15 11.96 -8.64
N THR A 129 -12.32 12.94 -9.00
CA THR A 129 -11.34 13.56 -8.10
C THR A 129 -12.09 14.46 -7.12
N LEU A 130 -11.86 14.28 -5.83
CA LEU A 130 -12.38 15.13 -4.76
C LEU A 130 -11.29 16.06 -4.28
N GLU A 131 -11.56 17.36 -4.32
CA GLU A 131 -10.65 18.37 -3.76
C GLU A 131 -10.69 18.37 -2.22
N PRO A 132 -9.69 18.95 -1.53
CA PRO A 132 -9.73 19.14 -0.09
C PRO A 132 -11.01 19.87 0.34
N GLY A 133 -11.68 19.35 1.36
CA GLY A 133 -12.95 19.92 1.86
C GLY A 133 -14.22 19.40 1.18
N GLU A 134 -14.13 18.72 0.02
CA GLU A 134 -15.31 18.11 -0.59
C GLU A 134 -15.75 16.86 0.17
N TYR A 135 -17.08 16.65 0.30
CA TYR A 135 -17.64 15.45 0.89
C TYR A 135 -17.22 14.17 0.15
N LEU A 136 -17.08 13.09 0.91
CA LEU A 136 -16.71 11.77 0.38
C LEU A 136 -17.70 11.29 -0.69
N ARG A 137 -17.18 11.04 -1.90
CA ARG A 137 -17.88 10.31 -2.97
C ARG A 137 -17.04 9.12 -3.41
N ALA A 138 -17.45 7.92 -3.00
CA ALA A 138 -16.76 6.69 -3.33
C ALA A 138 -17.39 5.99 -4.54
N HIS A 139 -16.57 5.21 -5.25
CA HIS A 139 -17.00 4.46 -6.43
C HIS A 139 -16.82 2.97 -6.20
N ALA A 140 -17.71 2.16 -6.75
CA ALA A 140 -17.57 0.72 -6.82
C ALA A 140 -17.10 0.30 -8.22
N TYR A 141 -16.16 -0.63 -8.26
CA TYR A 141 -15.80 -1.34 -9.46
C TYR A 141 -16.89 -2.37 -9.80
N VAL A 142 -17.43 -2.30 -11.01
CA VAL A 142 -18.44 -3.23 -11.52
C VAL A 142 -17.95 -3.88 -12.80
N TYR A 143 -17.84 -5.20 -12.77
CA TYR A 143 -17.51 -5.98 -13.95
C TYR A 143 -18.75 -6.18 -14.84
N ARG A 144 -18.68 -5.79 -16.12
CA ARG A 144 -19.87 -5.73 -17.01
C ARG A 144 -19.85 -6.63 -18.26
N TYR A 145 -18.74 -7.29 -18.62
CA TYR A 145 -18.60 -7.90 -19.95
C TYR A 145 -18.02 -9.34 -19.98
N ALA A 146 -18.72 -10.30 -19.35
CA ALA A 146 -18.31 -11.71 -19.33
C ALA A 146 -18.19 -12.37 -20.73
N ALA A 147 -19.05 -11.99 -21.67
CA ALA A 147 -19.08 -12.60 -23.01
C ALA A 147 -17.88 -12.19 -23.89
N GLU A 148 -17.44 -10.92 -23.81
CA GLU A 148 -16.24 -10.45 -24.52
C GLU A 148 -14.99 -11.20 -24.05
N ASP A 149 -14.90 -11.48 -22.75
CA ASP A 149 -13.76 -12.18 -22.16
C ASP A 149 -13.67 -13.64 -22.62
N ALA A 150 -14.80 -14.33 -22.78
CA ALA A 150 -14.81 -15.70 -23.31
C ALA A 150 -14.27 -15.77 -24.75
N LEU A 151 -14.61 -14.77 -25.60
CA LEU A 151 -14.05 -14.67 -26.94
C LEU A 151 -12.55 -14.36 -26.89
N GLN A 152 -12.12 -13.48 -25.98
CA GLN A 152 -10.72 -13.13 -25.80
C GLN A 152 -9.88 -14.33 -25.36
N VAL A 153 -10.39 -15.18 -24.47
CA VAL A 153 -9.69 -16.42 -24.06
C VAL A 153 -9.48 -17.35 -25.27
N LYS A 154 -10.47 -17.47 -26.16
CA LYS A 154 -10.32 -18.25 -27.41
C LYS A 154 -9.26 -17.64 -28.33
N ALA A 155 -9.24 -16.31 -28.46
CA ALA A 155 -8.23 -15.60 -29.24
C ALA A 155 -6.83 -15.78 -28.66
N ASP A 156 -6.66 -15.73 -27.33
CA ASP A 156 -5.38 -15.96 -26.67
C ASP A 156 -4.81 -17.36 -26.98
N TRP A 157 -5.65 -18.40 -26.98
CA TRP A 157 -5.25 -19.75 -27.39
C TRP A 157 -4.78 -19.77 -28.84
N LEU A 158 -5.58 -19.19 -29.76
CA LEU A 158 -5.22 -19.09 -31.18
C LEU A 158 -3.86 -18.40 -31.34
N TYR A 159 -3.68 -17.23 -30.72
CA TYR A 159 -2.43 -16.48 -30.79
C TYR A 159 -1.23 -17.24 -30.21
N THR A 160 -1.44 -18.03 -29.15
CA THR A 160 -0.39 -18.88 -28.59
C THR A 160 0.01 -19.94 -29.61
N PHE A 161 -0.95 -20.64 -30.23
CA PHE A 161 -0.67 -21.66 -31.24
C PHE A 161 -0.07 -21.12 -32.53
N LEU A 162 -0.37 -19.87 -32.94
CA LEU A 162 0.29 -19.24 -34.09
C LEU A 162 1.81 -19.15 -33.92
N THR A 163 2.32 -19.07 -32.68
CA THR A 163 3.77 -19.05 -32.44
C THR A 163 4.47 -20.36 -32.76
N THR A 164 3.74 -21.47 -32.95
CA THR A 164 4.32 -22.75 -33.39
C THR A 164 4.95 -22.67 -34.79
N SER A 165 4.63 -21.63 -35.56
CA SER A 165 5.35 -21.28 -36.80
C SER A 165 6.87 -21.12 -36.59
N LYS A 166 7.33 -20.85 -35.37
CA LYS A 166 8.75 -20.85 -34.98
C LYS A 166 9.46 -22.18 -35.28
N ILE A 167 8.73 -23.29 -35.26
CA ILE A 167 9.27 -24.62 -35.60
C ILE A 167 9.84 -24.64 -37.02
N ALA A 168 9.33 -23.84 -37.95
CA ALA A 168 9.87 -23.74 -39.32
C ALA A 168 11.29 -23.15 -39.35
N GLU A 169 11.57 -22.10 -38.56
CA GLU A 169 12.94 -21.58 -38.41
C GLU A 169 13.85 -22.65 -37.81
N MET A 170 13.40 -23.29 -36.72
CA MET A 170 14.15 -24.32 -36.04
C MET A 170 14.49 -25.48 -36.99
N TYR A 171 13.51 -25.98 -37.74
CA TYR A 171 13.70 -27.02 -38.74
C TYR A 171 14.74 -26.62 -39.80
N LEU A 172 14.66 -25.41 -40.35
CA LEU A 172 15.60 -24.94 -41.37
C LEU A 172 17.02 -24.77 -40.82
N LEU A 173 17.19 -24.22 -39.60
CA LEU A 173 18.50 -24.08 -38.96
C LEU A 173 19.14 -25.45 -38.66
N TYR A 174 18.34 -26.43 -38.28
CA TYR A 174 18.79 -27.81 -38.08
C TYR A 174 19.31 -28.42 -39.40
N HIS A 175 18.54 -28.30 -40.48
CA HIS A 175 18.91 -28.87 -41.78
C HIS A 175 20.09 -28.19 -42.47
N VAL A 176 20.31 -26.90 -42.22
CA VAL A 176 21.46 -26.14 -42.75
C VAL A 176 22.76 -26.43 -41.96
N GLY A 177 22.70 -27.28 -40.94
CA GLY A 177 23.88 -27.85 -40.28
C GLY A 177 24.32 -27.13 -39.01
N SER A 178 23.46 -26.32 -38.39
CA SER A 178 23.75 -25.65 -37.11
C SER A 178 22.87 -26.16 -35.96
N PRO A 179 23.15 -27.35 -35.41
CA PRO A 179 22.36 -27.91 -34.31
C PRO A 179 22.50 -27.08 -33.02
N ARG A 180 23.54 -26.25 -32.90
CA ARG A 180 23.79 -25.42 -31.71
C ARG A 180 22.93 -24.16 -31.70
N ILE A 181 22.87 -23.41 -32.81
CA ILE A 181 21.98 -22.24 -32.93
C ILE A 181 20.52 -22.68 -32.80
N PHE A 182 20.16 -23.82 -33.41
CA PHE A 182 18.82 -24.43 -33.29
C PHE A 182 18.30 -24.47 -31.85
N TRP A 183 19.10 -25.03 -30.93
CA TRP A 183 18.69 -25.15 -29.53
C TRP A 183 18.65 -23.80 -28.85
N VAL A 184 19.67 -22.97 -29.07
CA VAL A 184 19.79 -21.69 -28.37
C VAL A 184 18.68 -20.71 -28.75
N THR A 185 18.23 -20.69 -30.00
CA THR A 185 17.12 -19.84 -30.46
C THR A 185 15.74 -20.40 -30.11
N GLY A 186 15.63 -21.72 -29.98
CA GLY A 186 14.38 -22.41 -29.64
C GLY A 186 14.05 -22.41 -28.15
N VAL A 187 15.06 -22.57 -27.28
CA VAL A 187 14.88 -22.82 -25.84
C VAL A 187 14.05 -21.73 -25.14
N ALA A 188 14.34 -20.44 -25.40
CA ALA A 188 13.59 -19.35 -24.79
C ALA A 188 12.12 -19.32 -25.24
N TRP A 189 11.86 -19.56 -26.53
CA TRP A 189 10.50 -19.66 -27.07
C TRP A 189 9.76 -20.87 -26.48
N VAL A 190 10.36 -22.06 -26.46
CA VAL A 190 9.76 -23.27 -25.90
C VAL A 190 9.35 -23.05 -24.45
N TYR A 191 10.23 -22.46 -23.64
CA TYR A 191 9.95 -22.15 -22.25
C TYR A 191 8.73 -21.23 -22.11
N PHE A 192 8.69 -20.09 -22.81
CA PHE A 192 7.58 -19.17 -22.70
C PHE A 192 6.27 -19.69 -23.31
N PHE A 193 6.35 -20.53 -24.34
CA PHE A 193 5.21 -21.22 -24.91
C PHE A 193 4.59 -22.19 -23.88
N LEU A 194 5.40 -23.00 -23.22
CA LEU A 194 4.95 -23.90 -22.16
C LEU A 194 4.40 -23.12 -20.95
N ALA A 195 5.10 -22.07 -20.52
CA ALA A 195 4.62 -21.19 -19.46
C ALA A 195 3.27 -20.56 -19.81
N ALA A 196 3.08 -20.12 -21.06
CA ALA A 196 1.82 -19.57 -21.54
C ALA A 196 0.68 -20.58 -21.47
N ILE A 197 0.91 -21.82 -21.89
CA ILE A 197 -0.05 -22.92 -21.78
C ILE A 197 -0.42 -23.15 -20.31
N VAL A 198 0.57 -23.29 -19.42
CA VAL A 198 0.33 -23.51 -17.98
C VAL A 198 -0.49 -22.38 -17.37
N LEU A 199 -0.13 -21.12 -17.64
CA LEU A 199 -0.85 -19.95 -17.15
C LEU A 199 -2.29 -19.86 -17.69
N GLN A 200 -2.53 -20.28 -18.93
CA GLN A 200 -3.88 -20.33 -19.53
C GLN A 200 -4.72 -21.47 -18.96
N LEU A 201 -4.15 -22.66 -18.81
CA LEU A 201 -4.82 -23.83 -18.21
C LEU A 201 -5.23 -23.55 -16.76
N LEU A 202 -4.35 -22.91 -15.98
CA LEU A 202 -4.62 -22.54 -14.59
C LEU A 202 -5.46 -21.26 -14.45
N ARG A 203 -5.92 -20.65 -15.56
CA ARG A 203 -6.73 -19.42 -15.58
C ARG A 203 -6.09 -18.21 -14.89
N VAL A 204 -4.75 -18.19 -14.78
CA VAL A 204 -3.98 -17.07 -14.21
C VAL A 204 -3.53 -16.08 -15.30
N SER A 205 -3.81 -16.36 -16.58
CA SER A 205 -3.54 -15.44 -17.70
C SER A 205 -4.42 -14.18 -17.66
N ARG A 206 -5.74 -14.37 -17.64
CA ARG A 206 -6.76 -13.31 -17.58
C ARG A 206 -7.79 -13.77 -16.55
N ARG A 207 -7.60 -13.40 -15.29
CA ARG A 207 -8.54 -13.80 -14.23
C ARG A 207 -9.88 -13.12 -14.50
N THR A 208 -10.89 -13.93 -14.84
CA THR A 208 -12.26 -13.49 -15.15
C THR A 208 -13.04 -13.27 -13.85
N SER A 209 -13.85 -12.20 -13.81
CA SER A 209 -14.56 -11.79 -12.60
C SER A 209 -15.75 -12.67 -12.21
N TYR A 210 -16.03 -13.73 -12.97
CA TYR A 210 -17.19 -14.61 -12.74
C TYR A 210 -16.96 -15.62 -11.60
N GLU A 211 -15.71 -15.92 -11.27
CA GLU A 211 -15.38 -16.71 -10.09
C GLU A 211 -15.59 -15.84 -8.85
N LYS A 212 -16.50 -16.27 -7.95
CA LYS A 212 -16.84 -15.60 -6.69
C LYS A 212 -15.55 -15.15 -5.99
N HIS A 213 -15.27 -13.85 -6.02
CA HIS A 213 -13.99 -13.30 -5.56
C HIS A 213 -13.82 -13.59 -4.07
N SER A 214 -12.89 -14.49 -3.74
CA SER A 214 -12.43 -14.67 -2.36
C SER A 214 -11.58 -13.49 -1.90
N THR A 215 -11.08 -12.67 -2.83
CA THR A 215 -10.18 -11.56 -2.54
C THR A 215 -10.40 -10.37 -3.47
N TYR A 216 -10.45 -9.17 -2.93
CA TYR A 216 -10.54 -7.92 -3.68
C TYR A 216 -9.76 -6.81 -2.98
N ILE A 217 -9.51 -5.70 -3.69
CA ILE A 217 -8.78 -4.56 -3.14
C ILE A 217 -9.64 -3.30 -3.15
N ASP A 218 -9.45 -2.51 -2.10
CA ASP A 218 -10.01 -1.17 -1.95
C ASP A 218 -8.87 -0.17 -1.97
N VAL A 219 -9.10 0.97 -2.61
CA VAL A 219 -8.04 1.91 -2.94
C VAL A 219 -8.47 3.33 -2.58
N VAL A 220 -7.54 4.05 -1.95
CA VAL A 220 -7.56 5.51 -1.91
C VAL A 220 -6.36 6.01 -2.69
N ALA A 221 -6.59 6.83 -3.71
CA ALA A 221 -5.54 7.43 -4.52
C ALA A 221 -5.57 8.94 -4.43
N GLY A 222 -4.41 9.58 -4.50
CA GLY A 222 -4.27 11.01 -4.36
C GLY A 222 -3.04 11.41 -3.56
N ARG A 223 -2.97 12.69 -3.18
CA ARG A 223 -1.91 13.19 -2.31
C ARG A 223 -2.27 12.87 -0.86
N LEU A 224 -1.67 11.82 -0.31
CA LEU A 224 -1.96 11.35 1.04
C LEU A 224 -1.57 12.38 2.11
N PRO A 225 -2.33 12.48 3.21
CA PRO A 225 -1.96 13.33 4.34
C PRO A 225 -0.77 12.74 5.08
N THR A 226 0.00 13.61 5.71
CA THR A 226 1.00 13.26 6.72
C THR A 226 0.74 14.12 7.96
N PRO A 227 1.34 13.82 9.12
CA PRO A 227 1.10 14.60 10.33
C PRO A 227 1.41 16.09 10.16
N GLN A 228 2.36 16.43 9.27
CA GLN A 228 2.78 17.81 8.99
C GLN A 228 2.19 18.38 7.68
N ALA A 229 1.58 17.55 6.83
CA ALA A 229 1.02 17.97 5.55
C ALA A 229 -0.45 17.55 5.41
N ILE A 230 -1.32 18.51 5.08
CA ILE A 230 -2.79 18.37 5.07
C ILE A 230 -3.31 17.27 4.12
N GLY A 231 -2.48 16.82 3.18
CA GLY A 231 -2.90 15.99 2.05
C GLY A 231 -3.46 16.86 0.92
N GLY A 232 -3.96 16.23 -0.14
CA GLY A 232 -4.54 16.93 -1.29
C GLY A 232 -5.75 16.21 -1.83
N SER A 233 -5.94 16.29 -3.15
CA SER A 233 -7.08 15.67 -3.82
C SER A 233 -7.06 14.14 -3.68
N ARG A 234 -8.25 13.54 -3.67
CA ARG A 234 -8.44 12.11 -3.39
C ARG A 234 -9.49 11.45 -4.27
N LYS A 235 -9.35 10.14 -4.45
CA LYS A 235 -10.28 9.24 -5.14
C LYS A 235 -10.43 7.98 -4.32
N VAL A 236 -11.65 7.49 -4.17
CA VAL A 236 -11.95 6.25 -3.45
C VAL A 236 -12.61 5.26 -4.41
N LEU A 237 -12.02 4.08 -4.54
CA LEU A 237 -12.49 3.01 -5.40
C LEU A 237 -12.51 1.68 -4.65
N PHE A 238 -13.67 1.02 -4.68
CA PHE A 238 -13.94 -0.22 -3.96
C PHE A 238 -14.01 -1.42 -4.90
N GLY A 239 -13.52 -2.58 -4.42
CA GLY A 239 -13.80 -3.89 -5.00
C GLY A 239 -13.04 -4.19 -6.29
N VAL A 240 -11.87 -3.59 -6.47
CA VAL A 240 -11.04 -3.85 -7.64
C VAL A 240 -10.50 -5.28 -7.56
N ALA A 241 -10.49 -5.99 -8.69
CA ALA A 241 -9.94 -7.33 -8.75
C ALA A 241 -8.40 -7.30 -8.68
N ILE A 242 -7.81 -8.20 -7.90
CA ILE A 242 -6.35 -8.34 -7.82
C ILE A 242 -5.76 -8.65 -9.21
N ASN A 243 -4.68 -7.95 -9.55
CA ASN A 243 -3.94 -8.20 -10.77
C ASN A 243 -3.33 -9.63 -10.76
N PRO A 244 -3.69 -10.51 -11.72
CA PRO A 244 -3.21 -11.89 -11.74
C PRO A 244 -1.68 -12.00 -11.85
N ARG A 245 -1.03 -10.97 -12.42
CA ARG A 245 0.42 -10.87 -12.57
C ARG A 245 1.17 -10.77 -11.22
N LYS A 246 0.49 -10.43 -10.12
CA LYS A 246 1.06 -10.45 -8.77
C LYS A 246 1.13 -11.86 -8.15
N SER A 247 0.56 -12.88 -8.80
CA SER A 247 0.59 -14.26 -8.27
C SER A 247 2.01 -14.86 -8.29
N SER A 248 2.26 -15.80 -7.38
CA SER A 248 3.54 -16.52 -7.30
C SER A 248 3.88 -17.29 -8.57
N LEU A 249 2.87 -17.71 -9.34
CA LEU A 249 3.07 -18.42 -10.61
C LEU A 249 3.70 -17.49 -11.68
N TRP A 250 3.20 -16.26 -11.81
CA TRP A 250 3.82 -15.26 -12.70
C TRP A 250 5.24 -14.91 -12.25
N GLN A 251 5.47 -14.77 -10.93
CA GLN A 251 6.81 -14.54 -10.39
C GLN A 251 7.78 -15.68 -10.72
N ALA A 252 7.34 -16.94 -10.60
CA ALA A 252 8.14 -18.10 -11.01
C ALA A 252 8.44 -18.09 -12.51
N VAL A 253 7.44 -17.74 -13.34
CA VAL A 253 7.61 -17.65 -14.79
C VAL A 253 8.67 -16.61 -15.18
N TRP A 254 8.68 -15.44 -14.54
CA TRP A 254 9.71 -14.43 -14.80
C TRP A 254 11.07 -14.82 -14.24
N THR A 255 11.13 -15.46 -13.08
CA THR A 255 12.40 -15.89 -12.47
C THR A 255 13.12 -16.91 -13.34
N VAL A 256 12.42 -17.95 -13.80
CA VAL A 256 13.02 -18.95 -14.70
C VAL A 256 13.22 -18.35 -16.10
N GLY A 257 12.28 -17.51 -16.57
CA GLY A 257 12.39 -16.83 -17.86
C GLY A 257 13.62 -15.92 -17.96
N LEU A 258 13.98 -15.23 -16.87
CA LEU A 258 15.21 -14.47 -16.76
C LEU A 258 16.44 -15.33 -17.05
N LEU A 259 16.58 -16.47 -16.35
CA LEU A 259 17.73 -17.36 -16.50
C LEU A 259 17.80 -17.92 -17.93
N VAL A 260 16.66 -18.42 -18.44
CA VAL A 260 16.56 -19.01 -19.78
C VAL A 260 16.91 -17.97 -20.85
N CYS A 261 16.37 -16.75 -20.77
CA CYS A 261 16.66 -15.70 -21.73
C CYS A 261 18.09 -15.16 -21.64
N ALA A 262 18.65 -15.02 -20.44
CA ALA A 262 20.03 -14.58 -20.27
C ALA A 262 21.00 -15.61 -20.86
N CYS A 263 20.81 -16.90 -20.57
CA CYS A 263 21.61 -17.99 -21.15
C CYS A 263 21.45 -18.08 -22.67
N SER A 264 20.22 -17.98 -23.18
CA SER A 264 19.94 -17.98 -24.62
C SER A 264 20.59 -16.78 -25.32
N LEU A 265 20.55 -15.58 -24.71
CA LEU A 265 21.17 -14.38 -25.25
C LEU A 265 22.69 -14.52 -25.36
N VAL A 266 23.35 -14.91 -24.27
CA VAL A 266 24.81 -15.14 -24.25
C VAL A 266 25.19 -16.23 -25.24
N GLY A 267 24.46 -17.34 -25.24
CA GLY A 267 24.65 -18.44 -26.18
C GLY A 267 24.54 -17.98 -27.63
N THR A 268 23.55 -17.14 -27.95
CA THR A 268 23.33 -16.64 -29.31
C THR A 268 24.54 -15.82 -29.77
N TYR A 269 25.02 -14.89 -28.95
CA TYR A 269 26.19 -14.07 -29.30
C TYR A 269 27.47 -14.90 -29.46
N VAL A 270 27.71 -15.86 -28.57
CA VAL A 270 28.93 -16.70 -28.61
C VAL A 270 28.91 -17.66 -29.80
N LEU A 271 27.75 -18.24 -30.14
CA LEU A 271 27.64 -19.23 -31.20
C LEU A 271 27.53 -18.58 -32.58
N LEU A 272 26.81 -17.47 -32.73
CA LEU A 272 26.59 -16.84 -34.03
C LEU A 272 27.90 -16.42 -34.73
N THR A 273 28.95 -16.11 -33.96
CA THR A 273 30.29 -15.79 -34.49
C THR A 273 31.05 -17.00 -35.05
N LYS A 274 30.63 -18.22 -34.71
CA LYS A 274 31.32 -19.48 -35.06
C LYS A 274 30.62 -20.24 -36.18
N GLU A 275 29.51 -19.72 -36.68
CA GLU A 275 28.58 -20.48 -37.52
C GLU A 275 28.65 -20.01 -38.98
N PRO A 276 28.35 -20.90 -39.96
CA PRO A 276 28.50 -20.59 -41.38
C PRO A 276 27.67 -19.37 -41.80
N GLU A 277 28.18 -18.57 -42.75
CA GLU A 277 27.50 -17.37 -43.24
C GLU A 277 26.08 -17.63 -43.76
N GLY A 278 25.85 -18.78 -44.40
CA GLY A 278 24.51 -19.16 -44.87
C GLY A 278 23.52 -19.32 -43.71
N CYS A 279 23.96 -19.94 -42.60
CA CYS A 279 23.14 -20.13 -41.42
C CYS A 279 22.84 -18.80 -40.72
N SER A 280 23.84 -17.92 -40.58
CA SER A 280 23.65 -16.61 -39.94
C SER A 280 22.73 -15.69 -40.73
N ARG A 281 22.77 -15.74 -42.08
CA ARG A 281 21.82 -15.01 -42.95
C ARG A 281 20.39 -15.53 -42.83
N ILE A 282 20.19 -16.85 -42.85
CA ILE A 282 18.86 -17.46 -42.67
C ILE A 282 18.29 -17.09 -41.30
N TRP A 283 19.09 -17.23 -40.24
CA TRP A 283 18.73 -16.83 -38.89
C TRP A 283 18.30 -15.37 -38.83
N LEU A 284 19.08 -14.46 -39.45
CA LEU A 284 18.79 -13.03 -39.47
C LEU A 284 17.47 -12.71 -40.17
N ILE A 285 17.19 -13.35 -41.32
CA ILE A 285 15.93 -13.19 -42.05
C ILE A 285 14.75 -13.59 -41.15
N PHE A 286 14.86 -14.71 -40.44
CA PHE A 286 13.85 -15.11 -39.47
C PHE A 286 13.72 -14.11 -38.31
N GLN A 287 14.82 -13.58 -37.76
CA GLN A 287 14.72 -12.59 -36.68
C GLN A 287 13.97 -11.32 -37.12
N ILE A 288 14.18 -10.86 -38.35
CA ILE A 288 13.46 -9.72 -38.94
C ILE A 288 12.00 -10.06 -39.14
N LEU A 289 11.69 -11.24 -39.70
CA LEU A 289 10.32 -11.72 -39.88
C LEU A 289 9.57 -11.78 -38.55
N TRP A 290 10.17 -12.38 -37.52
CA TRP A 290 9.57 -12.49 -36.19
C TRP A 290 9.42 -11.14 -35.51
N LEU A 291 10.35 -10.21 -35.71
CA LEU A 291 10.23 -8.85 -35.22
C LEU A 291 9.00 -8.16 -35.84
N SER A 292 8.82 -8.28 -37.15
CA SER A 292 7.66 -7.74 -37.87
C SER A 292 6.35 -8.37 -37.38
N LEU A 293 6.29 -9.70 -37.31
CA LEU A 293 5.10 -10.43 -36.83
C LEU A 293 4.77 -10.11 -35.36
N ARG A 294 5.78 -9.99 -34.49
CA ARG A 294 5.61 -9.54 -33.10
C ARG A 294 5.02 -8.13 -33.03
N SER A 295 5.45 -7.23 -33.91
CA SER A 295 4.97 -5.85 -33.96
C SER A 295 3.51 -5.78 -34.43
N ILE A 296 3.15 -6.58 -35.44
CA ILE A 296 1.77 -6.77 -35.89
C ILE A 296 0.91 -7.32 -34.74
N PHE A 297 1.35 -8.43 -34.10
CA PHE A 297 0.66 -9.01 -32.96
C PHE A 297 0.45 -8.00 -31.83
N PHE A 298 1.50 -7.25 -31.47
CA PHE A 298 1.43 -6.26 -30.39
C PHE A 298 0.36 -5.17 -30.63
N HIS A 299 0.18 -4.78 -31.89
CA HIS A 299 -0.80 -3.77 -32.28
C HIS A 299 -2.23 -4.31 -32.31
N PHE A 300 -2.44 -5.54 -32.81
CA PHE A 300 -3.78 -6.12 -32.97
C PHE A 300 -4.27 -6.90 -31.73
N ALA A 301 -3.37 -7.44 -30.92
CA ALA A 301 -3.76 -8.16 -29.72
C ALA A 301 -4.31 -7.20 -28.65
N ARG A 302 -5.44 -7.55 -28.05
CA ARG A 302 -6.08 -6.76 -27.00
C ARG A 302 -5.30 -6.84 -25.68
N ARG A 303 -5.14 -5.70 -24.99
CA ARG A 303 -4.48 -5.67 -23.67
C ARG A 303 -5.28 -6.46 -22.64
N ILE A 304 -4.62 -6.97 -21.60
CA ILE A 304 -5.34 -7.41 -20.39
C ILE A 304 -6.07 -6.23 -19.78
N ASP A 305 -5.42 -5.07 -19.78
CA ASP A 305 -5.89 -3.90 -19.06
C ASP A 305 -6.98 -3.12 -19.82
N ASP A 306 -7.24 -3.43 -21.11
CA ASP A 306 -8.33 -2.88 -21.94
C ASP A 306 -9.70 -3.56 -21.67
N MET A 307 -9.80 -4.35 -20.59
CA MET A 307 -11.09 -4.89 -20.17
C MET A 307 -12.01 -3.72 -19.83
N LYS A 308 -13.20 -3.70 -20.44
CA LYS A 308 -14.18 -2.63 -20.20
C LYS A 308 -14.71 -2.80 -18.79
N HIS A 309 -14.45 -1.83 -17.94
CA HIS A 309 -14.91 -1.81 -16.56
C HIS A 309 -16.00 -0.76 -16.39
N GLY A 310 -17.02 -1.09 -15.60
CA GLY A 310 -17.95 -0.10 -15.09
C GLY A 310 -17.41 0.48 -13.79
N VAL A 311 -17.48 1.80 -13.66
CA VAL A 311 -17.29 2.48 -12.39
C VAL A 311 -18.62 3.13 -12.06
N THR A 312 -19.24 2.72 -10.96
CA THR A 312 -20.52 3.28 -10.52
C THR A 312 -20.30 4.06 -9.23
N PRO A 313 -20.82 5.30 -9.13
CA PRO A 313 -20.83 5.98 -7.84
C PRO A 313 -21.65 5.13 -6.87
N ILE A 314 -21.11 4.91 -5.67
CA ILE A 314 -21.92 4.41 -4.57
C ILE A 314 -22.69 5.62 -4.09
N ILE A 315 -24.02 5.58 -4.18
CA ILE A 315 -24.85 6.63 -3.62
C ILE A 315 -24.61 6.59 -2.11
N THR A 316 -23.88 7.57 -1.60
CA THR A 316 -23.68 7.85 -0.18
C THR A 316 -24.91 8.53 0.42
N ASP A 317 -26.11 8.03 0.09
CA ASP A 317 -27.36 8.44 0.77
C ASP A 317 -27.47 7.70 2.11
N GLU A 318 -28.28 8.25 3.01
CA GLU A 318 -28.52 7.88 4.42
C GLU A 318 -28.81 6.38 4.72
N ARG A 319 -28.86 5.53 3.70
CA ARG A 319 -28.95 4.07 3.80
C ARG A 319 -27.64 3.43 3.32
N GLN A 320 -26.53 3.77 3.96
CA GLN A 320 -25.25 3.11 3.72
C GLN A 320 -25.37 1.62 4.08
N PRO A 321 -25.01 0.67 3.18
CA PRO A 321 -24.79 -0.70 3.58
C PRO A 321 -23.65 -0.71 4.61
N LEU A 322 -23.87 -1.29 5.79
CA LEU A 322 -22.88 -1.41 6.89
C LEU A 322 -21.49 -1.87 6.41
N GLU A 323 -21.44 -2.63 5.32
CA GLU A 323 -20.23 -3.10 4.65
C GLU A 323 -19.35 -1.97 4.11
N VAL A 324 -19.93 -0.88 3.57
CA VAL A 324 -19.17 0.24 3.01
C VAL A 324 -18.44 1.00 4.10
N ASN A 325 -19.08 1.20 5.26
CA ASN A 325 -18.47 1.91 6.38
C ASN A 325 -17.29 1.14 6.97
N PHE A 326 -17.42 -0.19 7.06
CA PHE A 326 -16.30 -1.03 7.48
C PHE A 326 -15.13 -0.98 6.51
N ARG A 327 -15.40 -0.96 5.20
CA ARG A 327 -14.38 -0.84 4.16
C ARG A 327 -13.71 0.53 4.16
N LEU A 328 -14.46 1.60 4.39
CA LEU A 328 -13.93 2.95 4.62
C LEU A 328 -13.04 3.01 5.85
N LEU A 329 -13.45 2.39 6.96
CA LEU A 329 -12.62 2.27 8.16
C LEU A 329 -11.30 1.54 7.85
N GLY A 330 -11.35 0.47 7.06
CA GLY A 330 -10.14 -0.20 6.57
C GLY A 330 -9.21 0.74 5.81
N LEU A 331 -9.74 1.55 4.89
CA LEU A 331 -8.96 2.55 4.16
C LEU A 331 -8.41 3.65 5.08
N ALA A 332 -9.19 4.11 6.07
CA ALA A 332 -8.75 5.08 7.07
C ALA A 332 -7.59 4.54 7.90
N VAL A 333 -7.66 3.27 8.31
CA VAL A 333 -6.56 2.58 8.99
C VAL A 333 -5.33 2.45 8.09
N ALA A 334 -5.50 2.20 6.78
CA ALA A 334 -4.40 2.19 5.82
C ALA A 334 -3.67 3.54 5.76
N VAL A 335 -4.43 4.63 5.65
CA VAL A 335 -3.90 6.00 5.67
C VAL A 335 -3.23 6.31 7.01
N SER A 336 -3.83 5.87 8.13
CA SER A 336 -3.25 6.05 9.47
C SER A 336 -1.88 5.36 9.59
N LYS A 337 -1.76 4.12 9.12
CA LYS A 337 -0.47 3.41 9.09
C LYS A 337 0.56 4.14 8.23
N PHE A 338 0.15 4.66 7.06
CA PHE A 338 1.02 5.50 6.24
C PHE A 338 1.48 6.78 6.99
N GLN A 339 0.58 7.46 7.69
CA GLN A 339 0.91 8.62 8.52
C GLN A 339 1.89 8.27 9.64
N ILE A 340 1.70 7.14 10.32
CA ILE A 340 2.57 6.65 11.41
C ILE A 340 4.00 6.42 10.90
N LEU A 341 4.15 5.79 9.73
CA LEU A 341 5.46 5.57 9.13
C LEU A 341 6.17 6.88 8.77
N ASN A 342 5.41 7.94 8.48
CA ASN A 342 5.91 9.28 8.18
C ASN A 342 5.88 10.22 9.39
N HIS A 343 5.54 9.72 10.58
CA HIS A 343 5.36 10.56 11.76
C HIS A 343 6.72 11.01 12.32
N PRO A 344 6.91 12.30 12.66
CA PRO A 344 8.15 12.79 13.28
C PRO A 344 8.45 12.13 14.63
N ARG A 345 7.41 11.70 15.37
CA ARG A 345 7.54 10.87 16.59
C ARG A 345 7.95 9.41 16.35
N GLY A 346 8.02 8.96 15.10
CA GLY A 346 8.35 7.58 14.73
C GLY A 346 7.26 6.55 15.04
N ALA A 347 7.25 5.47 14.27
CA ALA A 347 6.22 4.44 14.34
C ALA A 347 6.15 3.69 15.68
N TYR A 348 7.28 3.60 16.40
CA TYR A 348 7.36 2.95 17.71
C TYR A 348 6.49 3.65 18.77
N SER A 349 6.15 4.94 18.58
CA SER A 349 5.28 5.68 19.49
C SER A 349 3.81 5.25 19.39
N TYR A 350 3.41 4.55 18.33
CA TYR A 350 2.01 4.25 18.00
C TYR A 350 1.67 2.77 18.10
N VAL A 351 2.49 1.98 18.81
CA VAL A 351 2.33 0.51 18.90
C VAL A 351 1.05 0.11 19.64
N GLU A 352 0.57 0.94 20.56
CA GLU A 352 -0.67 0.69 21.34
C GLU A 352 -1.93 1.26 20.70
N ASP A 353 -1.80 1.95 19.57
CA ASP A 353 -2.98 2.47 18.87
C ASP A 353 -3.73 1.32 18.19
N ALA A 354 -5.06 1.43 18.18
CA ALA A 354 -5.90 0.47 17.49
C ALA A 354 -5.73 0.62 15.97
N HIS A 355 -5.16 -0.42 15.35
CA HIS A 355 -4.86 -0.48 13.91
C HIS A 355 -5.49 -1.69 13.21
N ASN A 356 -6.45 -2.33 13.87
CA ASN A 356 -7.24 -3.42 13.32
C ASN A 356 -8.69 -2.91 13.11
N PRO A 357 -9.15 -2.76 11.86
CA PRO A 357 -10.50 -2.28 11.56
C PRO A 357 -11.59 -3.08 12.27
N THR A 358 -11.43 -4.41 12.37
CA THR A 358 -12.40 -5.29 13.01
C THR A 358 -12.53 -5.00 14.50
N ILE A 359 -11.40 -4.83 15.19
CA ILE A 359 -11.38 -4.50 16.63
C ILE A 359 -11.98 -3.11 16.87
N ILE A 360 -11.62 -2.12 16.04
CA ILE A 360 -12.15 -0.76 16.13
C ILE A 360 -13.68 -0.80 15.93
N LYS A 361 -14.16 -1.48 14.88
CA LYS A 361 -15.59 -1.64 14.62
C LYS A 361 -16.31 -2.31 15.80
N GLN A 362 -15.76 -3.37 16.37
CA GLN A 362 -16.34 -4.04 17.55
C GLN A 362 -16.52 -3.08 18.72
N HIS A 363 -15.51 -2.24 19.01
CA HIS A 363 -15.62 -1.25 20.07
C HIS A 363 -16.67 -0.18 19.76
N LEU A 364 -16.68 0.35 18.53
CA LEU A 364 -17.66 1.34 18.08
C LEU A 364 -19.10 0.82 18.11
N ASP A 365 -19.32 -0.41 17.65
CA ASP A 365 -20.63 -1.07 17.65
C ASP A 365 -21.10 -1.35 19.09
N SER A 366 -20.19 -1.73 20.00
CA SER A 366 -20.53 -2.06 21.39
C SER A 366 -21.08 -0.87 22.19
N VAL A 367 -20.80 0.35 21.74
CA VAL A 367 -21.30 1.59 22.36
C VAL A 367 -22.30 2.34 21.47
N CYS A 368 -22.80 1.70 20.40
CA CYS A 368 -23.74 2.31 19.46
C CYS A 368 -23.27 3.67 18.89
N LEU A 369 -21.96 3.85 18.71
CA LEU A 369 -21.35 5.12 18.24
C LEU A 369 -21.60 6.33 19.15
N GLU A 370 -21.97 6.12 20.42
CA GLU A 370 -22.16 7.22 21.37
C GLU A 370 -20.82 7.62 22.03
N PHE A 371 -20.52 8.91 21.96
CA PHE A 371 -19.35 9.52 22.61
C PHE A 371 -19.79 10.31 23.84
N THR A 372 -19.05 10.15 24.93
CA THR A 372 -19.27 10.88 26.17
C THR A 372 -18.28 12.03 26.28
N ASN A 373 -18.75 13.22 26.66
CA ASN A 373 -17.87 14.40 26.82
C ASN A 373 -16.90 14.26 27.99
N TYR A 374 -17.24 13.41 28.97
CA TYR A 374 -16.42 13.13 30.15
C TYR A 374 -16.72 11.74 30.69
N LEU A 375 -15.72 11.15 31.35
CA LEU A 375 -15.86 9.88 32.05
C LEU A 375 -16.63 10.07 33.37
N GLN A 376 -17.75 9.36 33.51
CA GLN A 376 -18.50 9.35 34.76
C GLN A 376 -17.87 8.38 35.76
N LEU A 377 -17.42 8.92 36.90
CA LEU A 377 -16.88 8.12 38.01
C LEU A 377 -18.01 7.79 39.00
N GLN A 378 -18.19 6.51 39.36
CA GLN A 378 -19.28 6.04 40.25
C GLN A 378 -19.26 6.71 41.63
N HIS A 379 -18.06 7.02 42.13
CA HIS A 379 -17.85 7.75 43.37
C HIS A 379 -17.06 8.99 43.03
N LEU A 380 -17.48 10.18 43.46
CA LEU A 380 -16.69 11.41 43.30
C LEU A 380 -15.45 11.30 44.21
N PRO A 381 -14.28 10.87 43.69
CA PRO A 381 -13.11 10.69 44.54
C PRO A 381 -12.60 12.08 44.92
N MET A 382 -11.94 12.19 46.07
CA MET A 382 -11.22 13.44 46.40
C MET A 382 -10.07 13.65 45.41
N ILE A 383 -9.75 14.91 45.11
CA ILE A 383 -8.58 15.27 44.31
C ILE A 383 -7.32 14.69 44.97
N GLY A 384 -6.41 14.13 44.17
CA GLY A 384 -5.22 13.43 44.64
C GLY A 384 -5.41 11.92 44.86
N CYS A 385 -6.65 11.42 44.88
CA CYS A 385 -6.90 9.98 44.92
C CYS A 385 -6.47 9.29 43.62
N THR A 386 -6.23 7.98 43.72
CA THR A 386 -6.06 7.12 42.56
C THR A 386 -7.36 6.40 42.22
N VAL A 387 -7.58 6.17 40.94
CA VAL A 387 -8.76 5.50 40.39
C VAL A 387 -8.28 4.40 39.46
N GLU A 388 -8.82 3.19 39.61
CA GLU A 388 -8.57 2.11 38.68
C GLU A 388 -9.51 2.22 37.48
N VAL A 389 -8.93 2.21 36.28
CA VAL A 389 -9.62 2.36 35.00
C VAL A 389 -9.08 1.31 34.05
N SER A 390 -9.97 0.60 33.35
CA SER A 390 -9.58 -0.35 32.31
C SER A 390 -9.70 0.30 30.94
N VAL A 391 -8.59 0.41 30.20
CA VAL A 391 -8.57 0.97 28.85
C VAL A 391 -8.48 -0.18 27.84
N ALA A 392 -9.50 -0.31 26.99
CA ALA A 392 -9.58 -1.36 25.99
C ALA A 392 -8.78 -1.04 24.72
N ALA A 393 -8.82 0.22 24.26
CA ALA A 393 -8.18 0.65 23.02
C ALA A 393 -7.94 2.16 22.99
N VAL A 394 -7.02 2.57 22.12
CA VAL A 394 -6.71 3.98 21.83
C VAL A 394 -6.93 4.25 20.35
N ILE A 395 -7.86 5.15 20.03
CA ILE A 395 -8.04 5.70 18.68
C ILE A 395 -7.25 7.00 18.61
N GLY A 396 -6.11 6.96 17.94
CA GLY A 396 -5.12 8.04 17.95
C GLY A 396 -5.33 9.16 16.92
N ASP A 397 -4.64 10.27 17.13
CA ASP A 397 -4.41 11.39 16.19
C ASP A 397 -4.30 10.97 14.72
N THR A 398 -3.48 9.96 14.40
CA THR A 398 -3.25 9.52 13.02
C THR A 398 -4.47 8.85 12.38
N LEU A 399 -5.30 8.16 13.17
CA LEU A 399 -6.55 7.57 12.67
C LEU A 399 -7.64 8.64 12.58
N LEU A 400 -7.75 9.51 13.59
CA LEU A 400 -8.68 10.64 13.58
C LEU A 400 -8.41 11.57 12.38
N SER A 401 -7.16 11.89 12.10
CA SER A 401 -6.79 12.72 10.95
C SER A 401 -7.04 12.02 9.61
N SER A 402 -6.88 10.70 9.56
CA SER A 402 -7.17 9.91 8.36
C SER A 402 -8.66 9.89 8.05
N VAL A 403 -9.51 9.71 9.07
CA VAL A 403 -10.98 9.79 8.94
C VAL A 403 -11.39 11.20 8.51
N ALA A 404 -10.90 12.23 9.22
CA ALA A 404 -11.19 13.63 8.89
C ALA A 404 -10.84 13.97 7.42
N TRP A 405 -9.66 13.60 6.96
CA TRP A 405 -9.23 13.83 5.58
C TRP A 405 -10.08 13.05 4.57
N LEU A 406 -10.37 11.76 4.82
CA LEU A 406 -11.21 10.95 3.93
C LEU A 406 -12.61 11.51 3.79
N MET A 407 -13.20 11.96 4.89
CA MET A 407 -14.55 12.51 4.94
C MET A 407 -14.65 13.96 4.41
N GLY A 408 -13.51 14.62 4.17
CA GLY A 408 -13.47 15.98 3.63
C GLY A 408 -13.61 17.07 4.69
N SER A 409 -13.27 16.76 5.94
CA SER A 409 -13.23 17.75 7.02
C SER A 409 -12.11 18.77 6.83
N GLN A 410 -12.27 19.94 7.43
CA GLN A 410 -11.24 20.98 7.48
C GLN A 410 -10.17 20.70 8.54
N LEU A 411 -10.38 19.73 9.44
CA LEU A 411 -9.41 19.36 10.47
C LEU A 411 -8.15 18.76 9.84
N THR A 412 -7.00 19.34 10.15
CA THR A 412 -5.70 18.91 9.65
C THR A 412 -5.00 17.97 10.62
N GLY A 413 -3.94 17.28 10.16
CA GLY A 413 -3.09 16.47 11.03
C GLY A 413 -2.48 17.28 12.19
N MET A 414 -2.18 18.56 11.96
CA MET A 414 -1.66 19.45 13.00
C MET A 414 -2.72 19.90 14.00
N ASP A 415 -3.99 20.01 13.60
CA ASP A 415 -5.08 20.25 14.56
C ASP A 415 -5.22 19.05 15.49
N LEU A 416 -5.08 17.84 14.94
CA LEU A 416 -5.33 16.57 15.63
C LEU A 416 -4.12 15.91 16.29
N TYR A 417 -2.90 16.46 16.17
CA TYR A 417 -1.61 15.84 16.59
C TYR A 417 -1.51 15.33 18.05
N ASP A 418 -2.36 15.80 18.96
CA ASP A 418 -2.40 15.41 20.38
C ASP A 418 -3.80 14.91 20.80
N CYS A 419 -4.67 14.70 19.81
CA CYS A 419 -6.02 14.19 20.00
C CYS A 419 -6.00 12.67 20.12
N CYS A 420 -6.91 12.15 20.92
CA CYS A 420 -7.24 10.73 20.93
C CYS A 420 -8.65 10.50 21.45
N ILE A 421 -9.17 9.32 21.19
CA ILE A 421 -10.38 8.81 21.82
C ILE A 421 -9.98 7.54 22.56
N LEU A 422 -10.27 7.50 23.86
CA LEU A 422 -10.03 6.32 24.67
C LEU A 422 -11.30 5.48 24.72
N VAL A 423 -11.15 4.19 24.48
CA VAL A 423 -12.19 3.19 24.73
C VAL A 423 -11.98 2.68 26.15
N ILE A 424 -12.85 3.08 27.07
CA ILE A 424 -12.70 2.82 28.50
C ILE A 424 -13.82 1.88 28.95
N GLN A 425 -13.45 0.84 29.69
CA GLN A 425 -14.41 0.02 30.42
C GLN A 425 -14.51 0.53 31.85
N ALA A 426 -15.65 1.15 32.17
CA ALA A 426 -15.96 1.68 33.49
C ALA A 426 -17.32 1.13 33.93
N SER A 427 -17.45 0.70 35.19
CA SER A 427 -18.74 0.27 35.73
C SER A 427 -19.41 -0.92 35.02
N GLY A 428 -18.64 -1.74 34.29
CA GLY A 428 -19.19 -2.80 33.43
C GLY A 428 -19.72 -2.33 32.08
N GLN A 429 -19.67 -1.02 31.78
CA GLN A 429 -20.04 -0.44 30.50
C GLN A 429 -18.78 0.04 29.74
N MET A 430 -18.80 -0.08 28.41
CA MET A 430 -17.79 0.52 27.55
C MET A 430 -18.22 1.94 27.17
N VAL A 431 -17.29 2.89 27.23
CA VAL A 431 -17.52 4.29 26.87
C VAL A 431 -16.39 4.81 26.00
N LEU A 432 -16.73 5.69 25.06
CA LEU A 432 -15.76 6.43 24.24
C LEU A 432 -15.61 7.84 24.82
N VAL A 433 -14.39 8.21 25.18
CA VAL A 433 -14.09 9.51 25.81
C VAL A 433 -13.03 10.24 24.98
N PRO A 434 -13.37 11.35 24.30
CA PRO A 434 -12.40 12.26 23.72
C PRO A 434 -11.41 12.73 24.79
N SER A 435 -10.12 12.57 24.52
CA SER A 435 -9.04 12.76 25.49
C SER A 435 -7.84 13.43 24.84
N CYS A 436 -6.99 14.06 25.65
CA CYS A 436 -5.71 14.59 25.18
C CYS A 436 -4.59 13.60 25.48
N ARG A 437 -3.71 13.38 24.51
CA ARG A 437 -2.45 12.65 24.73
C ARG A 437 -1.26 13.42 24.19
N VAL A 438 -0.16 13.41 24.92
CA VAL A 438 1.10 14.00 24.45
C VAL A 438 2.25 13.05 24.70
N LEU A 439 3.22 13.07 23.79
CA LEU A 439 4.46 12.35 23.96
C LEU A 439 5.45 13.26 24.71
N SER A 440 5.67 12.96 25.99
CA SER A 440 6.64 13.69 26.82
C SER A 440 8.02 13.05 26.73
N SER A 441 9.07 13.87 26.79
CA SER A 441 10.47 13.43 26.91
C SER A 441 11.11 14.09 28.11
N ARG A 442 11.93 13.37 28.87
CA ARG A 442 12.81 14.02 29.87
C ARG A 442 14.03 14.57 29.16
N PHE A 443 14.21 15.89 29.22
CA PHE A 443 15.50 16.51 28.93
C PHE A 443 16.42 16.29 30.14
N GLU A 444 17.35 15.36 30.02
CA GLU A 444 18.54 15.31 30.87
C GLU A 444 19.67 15.93 30.04
N PRO A 445 20.17 17.13 30.37
CA PRO A 445 21.33 17.67 29.68
C PRO A 445 22.51 16.73 29.91
N GLU A 446 22.86 15.93 28.90
CA GLU A 446 24.01 15.00 28.98
C GLU A 446 25.34 15.78 29.16
N HIS A 447 25.38 17.07 28.84
CA HIS A 447 26.56 17.93 28.91
C HIS A 447 26.21 19.31 29.48
N ALA A 448 27.17 19.97 30.13
CA ALA A 448 27.06 21.37 30.51
C ALA A 448 26.64 22.20 29.29
N PRO A 449 25.63 23.08 29.41
CA PRO A 449 25.11 23.82 28.27
C PRO A 449 26.26 24.61 27.62
N ASP A 450 26.48 24.35 26.34
CA ASP A 450 27.37 25.16 25.51
C ASP A 450 26.91 26.62 25.62
N PRO A 451 27.78 27.57 26.05
CA PRO A 451 27.39 28.98 26.20
C PRO A 451 26.91 29.63 24.90
N GLU A 452 27.18 29.01 23.73
CA GLU A 452 26.67 29.46 22.43
C GLU A 452 25.32 28.83 22.05
N TRP A 453 24.88 27.77 22.74
CA TRP A 453 23.55 27.20 22.55
C TRP A 453 22.51 28.06 23.28
N THR A 454 21.65 28.71 22.51
CA THR A 454 20.44 29.35 23.04
C THR A 454 19.66 28.29 23.81
N ILE A 455 19.39 28.52 25.09
CA ILE A 455 18.67 27.60 25.97
C ILE A 455 17.44 27.08 25.20
N PRO A 456 17.33 25.76 24.90
CA PRO A 456 16.18 25.26 24.18
C PRO A 456 14.94 25.63 24.97
N SER A 457 13.93 26.20 24.29
CA SER A 457 12.69 26.58 24.94
C SER A 457 12.19 25.39 25.76
N GLN A 458 11.78 25.64 27.01
CA GLN A 458 11.25 24.60 27.92
C GLN A 458 10.02 23.86 27.34
N PHE A 459 9.49 24.36 26.22
CA PHE A 459 8.39 23.81 25.45
C PHE A 459 8.88 23.46 24.04
N LEU A 460 8.58 22.24 23.61
CA LEU A 460 8.87 21.78 22.25
C LEU A 460 7.73 22.23 21.31
N PRO A 461 8.01 22.74 20.10
CA PRO A 461 6.94 23.04 19.17
C PRO A 461 6.14 21.79 18.78
N LYS A 462 4.85 21.98 18.50
CA LYS A 462 3.98 20.92 17.98
C LYS A 462 4.54 20.45 16.64
N GLY A 463 4.56 19.14 16.39
CA GLY A 463 5.12 18.59 15.15
C GLY A 463 6.61 18.23 15.19
N SER A 464 7.34 18.55 16.27
CA SER A 464 8.76 18.23 16.39
C SER A 464 9.05 16.73 16.53
N SER A 465 10.22 16.32 16.03
CA SER A 465 10.79 14.99 16.28
C SER A 465 11.18 14.82 17.74
N ASN A 466 11.27 13.58 18.20
CA ASN A 466 11.78 13.25 19.52
C ASN A 466 13.13 12.50 19.42
N ASP A 467 13.91 12.54 20.49
CA ASP A 467 15.26 11.94 20.55
C ASP A 467 15.26 10.43 20.87
N ARG A 468 14.09 9.78 20.85
CA ARG A 468 13.82 8.36 21.17
C ARG A 468 14.16 7.93 22.60
N LYS A 469 14.96 8.71 23.34
CA LYS A 469 15.34 8.43 24.73
C LYS A 469 14.29 8.98 25.69
N ASN A 470 14.02 8.24 26.77
CA ASN A 470 13.20 8.68 27.90
C ASN A 470 11.81 9.25 27.53
N ILE A 471 11.21 8.73 26.46
CA ILE A 471 9.89 9.15 26.01
C ILE A 471 8.80 8.37 26.75
N ARG A 472 7.65 9.02 26.97
CA ARG A 472 6.44 8.37 27.48
C ARG A 472 5.18 9.14 27.09
N TRP A 473 4.11 8.40 26.86
CA TRP A 473 2.80 8.98 26.68
C TRP A 473 2.24 9.50 28.01
N ARG A 474 1.60 10.66 27.90
CA ARG A 474 0.83 11.32 28.96
C ARG A 474 -0.58 11.47 28.46
N TYR A 475 -1.56 11.13 29.29
CA TYR A 475 -2.98 11.20 28.96
C TYR A 475 -3.71 12.06 29.99
N TRP A 476 -4.62 12.90 29.51
CA TRP A 476 -5.57 13.64 30.31
C TRP A 476 -6.99 13.33 29.85
N ILE A 477 -7.81 12.84 30.79
CA ILE A 477 -9.16 12.35 30.54
C ILE A 477 -10.13 13.21 31.36
N PRO A 478 -11.09 13.90 30.71
CA PRO A 478 -12.07 14.73 31.42
C PRO A 478 -13.02 13.84 32.24
N CYS A 479 -13.25 14.20 33.50
CA CYS A 479 -14.13 13.45 34.43
C CYS A 479 -15.27 14.31 35.02
N GLY A 480 -15.58 15.42 34.36
CA GLY A 480 -16.58 16.40 34.78
C GLY A 480 -15.97 17.80 34.93
N VAL A 481 -16.70 18.70 35.57
CA VAL A 481 -16.26 20.09 35.80
C VAL A 481 -15.04 20.10 36.73
N ASP A 482 -13.95 20.70 36.27
CA ASP A 482 -12.68 20.86 37.02
C ASP A 482 -12.07 19.54 37.54
N LYS A 483 -12.32 18.42 36.86
CA LYS A 483 -11.80 17.10 37.25
C LYS A 483 -11.18 16.36 36.09
N TRP A 484 -9.96 15.89 36.32
CA TRP A 484 -9.11 15.29 35.30
C TRP A 484 -8.46 14.03 35.84
N LEU A 485 -8.59 12.92 35.13
CA LEU A 485 -7.70 11.78 35.34
C LEU A 485 -6.45 11.99 34.50
N TYR A 486 -5.29 11.80 35.14
CA TYR A 486 -4.02 11.79 34.46
C TYR A 486 -3.34 10.42 34.58
N TYR A 487 -2.77 9.98 33.47
CA TYR A 487 -1.94 8.78 33.40
C TYR A 487 -0.64 9.08 32.67
N SER A 488 0.46 8.58 33.22
CA SER A 488 1.77 8.63 32.59
C SER A 488 2.22 7.21 32.31
N ALA A 489 2.40 6.88 31.04
CA ALA A 489 2.97 5.61 30.68
C ALA A 489 4.40 5.50 31.27
N PRO A 490 4.80 4.28 31.67
CA PRO A 490 6.19 3.91 31.86
C PRO A 490 7.09 4.41 30.74
N THR A 491 8.32 4.78 31.11
CA THR A 491 9.31 5.23 30.14
C THR A 491 9.58 4.13 29.13
N TRP A 492 9.56 4.48 27.84
CA TRP A 492 9.89 3.55 26.78
C TRP A 492 11.37 3.16 26.85
N ASP A 493 11.63 1.87 26.95
CA ASP A 493 12.95 1.28 26.88
C ASP A 493 13.03 0.38 25.63
N PRO A 494 13.92 0.67 24.66
CA PRO A 494 14.07 -0.14 23.44
C PRO A 494 14.46 -1.60 23.70
N THR A 495 15.00 -1.90 24.90
CA THR A 495 15.40 -3.26 25.28
C THR A 495 14.25 -4.08 25.88
N MET A 496 13.14 -3.44 26.26
CA MET A 496 11.96 -4.14 26.77
C MET A 496 11.13 -4.73 25.63
N THR A 497 10.87 -6.03 25.72
CA THR A 497 10.03 -6.78 24.77
C THR A 497 8.54 -6.42 24.86
N GLN A 498 8.10 -5.87 26.00
CA GLN A 498 6.77 -5.29 26.20
C GLN A 498 6.90 -4.05 27.08
N THR A 499 6.70 -2.86 26.53
CA THR A 499 6.54 -1.65 27.33
C THR A 499 5.12 -1.65 27.91
N PRO A 500 4.94 -1.52 29.24
CA PRO A 500 3.62 -1.30 29.79
C PRO A 500 3.16 0.08 29.36
N GLY A 501 2.16 0.22 28.48
CA GLY A 501 1.55 1.52 28.20
C GLY A 501 0.15 1.62 28.76
N ILE A 502 -0.81 2.17 28.02
CA ILE A 502 -2.13 2.55 28.55
C ILE A 502 -3.18 1.43 28.49
N ILE A 503 -3.05 0.45 27.59
CA ILE A 503 -4.03 -0.64 27.46
C ILE A 503 -4.04 -1.54 28.71
N GLY A 504 -5.24 -1.97 29.13
CA GLY A 504 -5.50 -2.82 30.29
C GLY A 504 -5.91 -2.04 31.54
N ASN A 505 -5.87 -2.70 32.69
CA ASN A 505 -6.18 -2.06 33.98
C ASN A 505 -5.05 -1.11 34.39
N LYS A 506 -5.39 0.15 34.64
CA LYS A 506 -4.46 1.22 35.01
C LYS A 506 -4.94 1.96 36.24
N VAL A 507 -3.98 2.29 37.09
CA VAL A 507 -4.20 3.19 38.23
C VAL A 507 -3.86 4.61 37.77
N MET A 508 -4.89 5.43 37.64
CA MET A 508 -4.79 6.83 37.20
C MET A 508 -4.97 7.76 38.39
N LYS A 509 -4.37 8.94 38.36
CA LYS A 509 -4.48 9.92 39.46
C LYS A 509 -5.49 11.00 39.10
N LEU A 510 -6.33 11.36 40.05
CA LEU A 510 -7.30 12.43 39.90
C LEU A 510 -6.68 13.78 40.29
N THR A 511 -6.82 14.78 39.42
CA THR A 511 -6.36 16.15 39.62
C THR A 511 -7.45 17.15 39.21
N ASN A 512 -7.28 18.41 39.60
CA ASN A 512 -8.08 19.54 39.10
C ASN A 512 -7.34 20.28 37.97
N ALA A 513 -8.00 21.28 37.37
CA ALA A 513 -7.46 22.07 36.26
C ALA A 513 -6.20 22.86 36.66
N GLU A 514 -6.15 23.33 37.91
CA GLU A 514 -4.97 24.01 38.46
C GLU A 514 -3.76 23.06 38.52
N GLY A 515 -3.96 21.82 38.98
CA GLY A 515 -2.91 20.82 39.02
C GLY A 515 -2.38 20.44 37.63
N VAL A 516 -3.25 20.35 36.62
CA VAL A 516 -2.84 20.15 35.22
C VAL A 516 -2.00 21.33 34.73
N THR A 517 -2.46 22.55 34.98
CA THR A 517 -1.77 23.78 34.57
C THR A 517 -0.41 23.90 35.24
N GLU A 518 -0.31 23.62 36.53
CA GLU A 518 0.95 23.70 37.25
C GLU A 518 1.97 22.68 36.71
N GLU A 519 1.52 21.45 36.42
CA GLU A 519 2.39 20.44 35.83
C GLU A 519 2.94 20.87 34.46
N LEU A 520 2.07 21.41 33.58
CA LEU A 520 2.47 21.90 32.25
C LEU A 520 3.41 23.11 32.34
N ARG A 521 3.11 24.05 33.25
CA ARG A 521 3.90 25.27 33.47
C ARG A 521 5.33 24.98 33.91
N THR A 522 5.58 23.85 34.58
CA THR A 522 6.94 23.47 34.96
C THR A 522 7.88 23.25 33.77
N GLY A 523 7.36 23.03 32.57
CA GLY A 523 8.15 22.73 31.36
C GLY A 523 8.85 21.36 31.39
N LYS A 524 8.71 20.58 32.47
CA LYS A 524 9.40 19.30 32.66
C LYS A 524 8.93 18.20 31.70
N LEU A 525 7.78 18.39 31.06
CA LEU A 525 7.22 17.43 30.11
C LEU A 525 7.81 17.59 28.70
N PHE A 526 8.38 18.76 28.39
CA PHE A 526 8.93 19.08 27.07
C PHE A 526 7.90 18.88 25.93
N VAL A 527 6.70 19.43 26.12
CA VAL A 527 5.57 19.38 25.18
C VAL A 527 5.13 20.78 24.77
N SER A 528 4.25 20.90 23.77
CA SER A 528 3.76 22.19 23.28
C SER A 528 2.67 22.83 24.15
N LEU A 529 1.96 22.04 24.95
CA LEU A 529 0.87 22.50 25.81
C LEU A 529 1.41 23.25 27.04
N LYS A 530 0.80 24.37 27.40
CA LYS A 530 1.27 25.28 28.48
C LYS A 530 0.29 25.37 29.65
N SER A 531 -0.98 25.08 29.43
CA SER A 531 -2.05 25.21 30.42
C SER A 531 -3.16 24.18 30.19
N VAL A 532 -4.05 24.04 31.18
CA VAL A 532 -5.27 23.22 31.04
C VAL A 532 -6.14 23.66 29.87
N LYS A 533 -6.13 24.96 29.52
CA LYS A 533 -6.89 25.47 28.37
C LYS A 533 -6.44 24.83 27.05
N ASP A 534 -5.13 24.61 26.88
CA ASP A 534 -4.61 23.95 25.67
C ASP A 534 -5.04 22.46 25.62
N VAL A 535 -5.19 21.83 26.80
CA VAL A 535 -5.72 20.46 26.95
C VAL A 535 -7.20 20.42 26.59
N GLU A 536 -7.99 21.36 27.10
CA GLU A 536 -9.42 21.53 26.79
C GLU A 536 -9.63 21.77 25.29
N ASP A 537 -8.84 22.64 24.68
CA ASP A 537 -8.89 22.91 23.24
C ASP A 537 -8.58 21.64 22.43
N THR A 538 -7.60 20.84 22.85
CA THR A 538 -7.25 19.56 22.22
C THR A 538 -8.38 18.53 22.35
N ILE A 539 -9.05 18.48 23.51
CA ILE A 539 -10.20 17.59 23.72
C ILE A 539 -11.40 18.03 22.89
N ALA A 540 -11.63 19.34 22.76
CA ALA A 540 -12.67 19.86 21.88
C ALA A 540 -12.41 19.48 20.42
N GLN A 541 -11.15 19.48 19.96
CA GLN A 541 -10.79 18.96 18.64
C GLN A 541 -10.97 17.44 18.53
N SER A 542 -10.64 16.69 19.57
CA SER A 542 -10.89 15.24 19.64
C SER A 542 -12.38 14.91 19.53
N ALA A 543 -13.24 15.69 20.20
CA ALA A 543 -14.70 15.55 20.13
C ALA A 543 -15.25 15.94 18.75
N LYS A 544 -14.72 17.00 18.12
CA LYS A 544 -15.07 17.35 16.74
C LYS A 544 -14.68 16.25 15.76
N ALA A 545 -13.52 15.63 15.94
CA ALA A 545 -13.09 14.52 15.12
C ALA A 545 -13.94 13.25 15.33
N ALA A 546 -14.39 13.01 16.56
CA ALA A 546 -15.28 11.89 16.89
C ALA A 546 -16.66 11.97 16.20
N ALA A 547 -17.14 13.19 15.93
CA ALA A 547 -18.43 13.43 15.28
C ALA A 547 -18.40 13.23 13.75
N ILE A 548 -17.22 13.08 13.15
CA ILE A 548 -17.00 12.80 11.72
C ILE A 548 -16.99 11.29 11.50
#